data_AF-A0A199V8E1-F1
#
_entry.id   AF-A0A199V8E1-F1
#
_cell.length_a   1.000
_cell.length_b   1.000
_cell.length_c   1.000
_cell.angle_alpha   90.00
_cell.angle_beta   90.00
_cell.angle_gamma   90.00
#
_symmetry.space_group_name_H-M   'P 1'
#
loop_
_entity.id
_entity.type
_entity.pdbx_description
1 polymer ?
#
loop_
_entity_poly.entity_id
_entity_poly.type
_entity_poly.pdbx_seq_one_letter_code
_entity_poly.pdbx_strand_id
1 'polypeptide(L)'
;MDFPADEEPPPDSEIVPSSLASIVPILRVANEIEQFNPRVAYLCRFYAFEKAHNMDPHSSGRGVRQFKTYLLHRLEQDDKDTKLTLARSDAGEIQKFYQWYYETYIKDAAKRKP
;
A
#
# COMPACT_ATOMS: atom_id res chain seq x y z
N MET A 1 6.31 -24.27 6.72
CA MET A 1 5.95 -24.42 5.30
C MET A 1 7.05 -23.70 4.55
N ASP A 2 7.94 -24.46 3.93
CA ASP A 2 8.94 -23.90 3.01
C ASP A 2 8.22 -23.60 1.70
N PHE A 3 8.00 -22.31 1.42
CA PHE A 3 7.49 -21.88 0.13
C PHE A 3 8.63 -22.00 -0.90
N PRO A 4 8.37 -22.52 -2.11
CA PRO A 4 9.37 -22.58 -3.18
C PRO A 4 9.84 -21.17 -3.54
N ALA A 5 11.14 -21.02 -3.81
CA ALA A 5 11.82 -19.73 -3.99
C ALA A 5 11.36 -18.90 -5.22
N ASP A 6 10.45 -19.43 -6.03
CA ASP A 6 9.91 -18.80 -7.25
C ASP A 6 8.44 -18.36 -7.13
N GLU A 7 7.79 -18.54 -5.96
CA GLU A 7 6.48 -17.91 -5.72
C GLU A 7 6.68 -16.49 -5.20
N GLU A 8 6.30 -15.51 -6.02
CA GLU A 8 6.11 -14.11 -5.57
C GLU A 8 5.31 -14.12 -4.26
N PRO A 9 5.80 -13.44 -3.20
CA PRO A 9 5.14 -13.47 -1.91
C PRO A 9 3.69 -12.99 -2.06
N PRO A 10 2.72 -13.64 -1.37
CA PRO A 10 1.32 -13.30 -1.52
C PRO A 10 1.10 -11.81 -1.25
N PRO A 11 0.23 -11.14 -2.02
CA PRO A 11 0.02 -9.71 -1.88
C PRO A 11 -0.46 -9.40 -0.47
N ASP A 12 -0.02 -8.28 0.09
CA ASP A 12 -0.33 -7.88 1.49
C ASP A 12 -1.83 -7.95 1.81
N SER A 13 -2.68 -7.70 0.81
CA SER A 13 -4.14 -7.73 0.89
C SER A 13 -4.73 -9.12 1.17
N GLU A 14 -4.03 -10.20 0.85
CA GLU A 14 -4.48 -11.59 1.09
C GLU A 14 -4.16 -12.09 2.50
N ILE A 15 -3.21 -11.43 3.19
CA ILE A 15 -2.71 -11.81 4.51
C ILE A 15 -3.44 -11.03 5.63
N VAL A 16 -4.36 -10.12 5.27
CA VAL A 16 -5.03 -9.23 6.23
C VAL A 16 -6.02 -10.00 7.12
N PRO A 17 -5.87 -9.95 8.46
CA PRO A 17 -6.86 -10.50 9.38
C PRO A 17 -8.24 -9.87 9.21
N SER A 18 -9.31 -10.63 9.41
CA SER A 18 -10.69 -10.15 9.23
C SER A 18 -11.03 -8.93 10.10
N SER A 19 -10.46 -8.83 11.31
CA SER A 19 -10.60 -7.67 12.19
C SER A 19 -10.02 -6.38 11.58
N LEU A 20 -9.14 -6.49 10.60
CA LEU A 20 -8.49 -5.39 9.88
C LEU A 20 -9.03 -5.22 8.45
N ALA A 21 -10.17 -5.82 8.10
CA ALA A 21 -10.72 -5.76 6.73
C ALA A 21 -10.85 -4.33 6.15
N SER A 22 -10.97 -3.30 7.00
CA SER A 22 -11.07 -1.89 6.57
C SER A 22 -9.79 -1.29 5.96
N ILE A 23 -8.64 -1.97 6.07
CA ILE A 23 -7.38 -1.57 5.42
C ILE A 23 -7.15 -2.27 4.07
N VAL A 24 -7.89 -3.34 3.76
CA VAL A 24 -7.75 -4.11 2.51
C VAL A 24 -7.84 -3.23 1.26
N PRO A 25 -8.80 -2.27 1.15
CA PRO A 25 -8.86 -1.41 -0.03
C PRO A 25 -7.60 -0.56 -0.22
N ILE A 26 -6.97 -0.12 0.87
CA ILE A 26 -5.74 0.70 0.83
C ILE A 26 -4.58 -0.14 0.29
N LEU A 27 -4.43 -1.38 0.77
CA LEU A 27 -3.38 -2.28 0.31
C LEU A 27 -3.57 -2.71 -1.16
N ARG A 28 -4.82 -2.93 -1.59
CA ARG A 28 -5.11 -3.20 -3.01
C ARG A 28 -4.68 -2.04 -3.90
N VAL A 29 -5.05 -0.82 -3.53
CA VAL A 29 -4.63 0.39 -4.26
C VAL A 29 -3.10 0.51 -4.27
N ALA A 30 -2.43 0.24 -3.14
CA ALA A 30 -0.97 0.28 -3.07
C ALA A 30 -0.32 -0.67 -4.09
N ASN A 31 -0.81 -1.91 -4.20
CA ASN A 31 -0.32 -2.87 -5.17
C ASN A 31 -0.61 -2.45 -6.62
N GLU A 32 -1.80 -1.89 -6.89
CA GLU A 32 -2.17 -1.41 -8.23
C GLU A 32 -1.28 -0.25 -8.71
N ILE A 33 -0.90 0.65 -7.79
CA ILE A 33 -0.12 1.85 -8.14
C ILE A 33 1.39 1.67 -8.07
N GLU A 34 1.87 0.54 -7.51
CA GLU A 34 3.29 0.25 -7.32
C GLU A 34 4.10 0.37 -8.60
N GLN A 35 3.59 -0.16 -9.72
CA GLN A 35 4.23 -0.05 -11.03
C GLN A 35 4.31 1.39 -11.57
N PHE A 36 3.42 2.28 -11.14
CA PHE A 36 3.37 3.67 -11.64
C PHE A 36 4.20 4.60 -10.76
N ASN A 37 4.11 4.44 -9.44
CA ASN A 37 4.92 5.19 -8.49
C ASN A 37 5.15 4.35 -7.22
N PRO A 38 6.29 3.65 -7.14
CA PRO A 38 6.63 2.81 -5.99
C PRO A 38 6.65 3.59 -4.67
N ARG A 39 7.05 4.87 -4.69
CA ARG A 39 7.10 5.69 -3.48
C ARG A 39 5.70 6.01 -2.94
N VAL A 40 4.73 6.28 -3.82
CA VAL A 40 3.34 6.49 -3.39
C VAL A 40 2.71 5.17 -2.91
N ALA A 41 3.02 4.04 -3.54
CA ALA A 41 2.58 2.72 -3.06
C ALA A 41 3.09 2.44 -1.63
N TYR A 42 4.38 2.69 -1.38
CA TYR A 42 4.96 2.62 -0.03
C TYR A 42 4.19 3.49 0.98
N LEU A 43 3.88 4.75 0.64
CA LEU A 43 3.13 5.65 1.53
C LEU A 43 1.71 5.14 1.80
N CYS A 44 1.05 4.50 0.82
CA CYS A 44 -0.23 3.84 1.02
C CYS A 44 -0.13 2.65 1.99
N ARG A 45 0.92 1.81 1.86
CA ARG A 45 1.17 0.70 2.80
C ARG A 45 1.47 1.22 4.20
N PHE A 46 2.23 2.31 4.32
CA PHE A 46 2.55 2.93 5.60
C PHE A 46 1.28 3.40 6.31
N TYR A 47 0.39 4.10 5.58
CA TYR A 47 -0.90 4.52 6.10
C TYR A 47 -1.80 3.34 6.50
N ALA A 48 -1.79 2.23 5.73
CA ALA A 48 -2.50 1.01 6.10
C ALA A 48 -1.97 0.41 7.41
N PHE A 49 -0.65 0.43 7.62
CA PHE A 49 -0.02 -0.01 8.86
C PHE A 49 -0.43 0.86 10.06
N GLU A 50 -0.38 2.18 9.94
CA GLU A 50 -0.83 3.10 11.00
C GLU A 50 -2.30 2.87 11.34
N LYS A 51 -3.16 2.71 10.32
CA LYS A 51 -4.57 2.42 10.53
C LYS A 51 -4.78 1.08 11.24
N ALA A 52 -4.05 0.04 10.86
CA ALA A 52 -4.08 -1.24 11.57
C ALA A 52 -3.55 -1.13 13.01
N HIS A 53 -2.54 -0.28 13.25
CA HIS A 53 -2.06 0.03 14.59
C HIS A 53 -3.17 0.65 15.44
N ASN A 54 -3.83 1.68 14.93
CA ASN A 54 -4.92 2.38 15.62
C ASN A 54 -6.14 1.49 15.89
N MET A 55 -6.44 0.53 15.00
CA MET A 55 -7.55 -0.41 15.18
C MET A 55 -7.31 -1.46 16.28
N ASP A 56 -6.05 -1.86 16.51
CA ASP A 56 -5.70 -2.85 17.55
C ASP A 56 -4.31 -2.57 18.11
N PRO A 57 -4.13 -1.53 18.94
CA PRO A 57 -2.80 -1.08 19.39
C PRO A 57 -2.01 -2.18 20.10
N HIS A 58 -2.69 -3.05 20.84
CA HIS A 58 -2.08 -4.15 21.58
C HIS A 58 -1.91 -5.44 20.77
N SER A 59 -2.32 -5.46 19.50
CA SER A 59 -2.24 -6.62 18.61
C SER A 59 -2.90 -7.88 19.20
N SER A 60 -4.06 -7.68 19.83
CA SER A 60 -4.83 -8.69 20.55
C SER A 60 -5.68 -9.58 19.63
N GLY A 61 -5.99 -9.11 18.41
CA GLY A 61 -6.75 -9.85 17.41
C GLY A 61 -5.96 -11.02 16.83
N ARG A 62 -6.68 -12.10 16.47
CA ARG A 62 -6.08 -13.29 15.85
C ARG A 62 -5.28 -12.89 14.60
N GLY A 63 -4.00 -13.26 14.56
CA GLY A 63 -3.11 -13.00 13.42
C GLY A 63 -2.65 -11.54 13.27
N VAL A 64 -3.15 -10.59 14.07
CA VAL A 64 -2.83 -9.16 13.93
C VAL A 64 -1.35 -8.87 14.17
N ARG A 65 -0.76 -9.48 15.20
CA ARG A 65 0.67 -9.30 15.49
C ARG A 65 1.55 -9.78 14.34
N GLN A 66 1.27 -10.97 13.80
CA GLN A 66 2.01 -11.54 12.67
C GLN A 66 1.89 -10.66 11.43
N PHE A 67 0.67 -10.24 11.11
CA PHE A 67 0.40 -9.33 10.00
C PHE A 67 1.16 -8.00 10.14
N LYS A 68 1.12 -7.37 11.32
CA LYS A 68 1.87 -6.12 11.58
C LYS A 68 3.37 -6.31 11.47
N THR A 69 3.92 -7.39 12.02
CA THR A 69 5.35 -7.68 11.91
C THR A 69 5.77 -7.87 10.45
N TYR A 70 4.98 -8.60 9.66
CA TYR A 70 5.23 -8.77 8.23
C TYR A 70 5.17 -7.43 7.48
N LEU A 71 4.10 -6.66 7.67
CA LEU A 71 3.92 -5.39 6.98
C LEU A 71 5.00 -4.38 7.36
N LEU A 72 5.44 -4.35 8.63
CA LEU A 72 6.54 -3.50 9.07
C LEU A 72 7.86 -3.86 8.36
N HIS A 73 8.19 -5.16 8.27
CA HIS A 73 9.38 -5.61 7.56
C HIS A 73 9.35 -5.22 6.08
N ARG A 74 8.18 -5.32 5.44
CA ARG A 74 8.00 -4.86 4.05
C ARG A 74 8.21 -3.35 3.94
N LEU A 75 7.66 -2.56 4.86
CA LEU A 75 7.85 -1.10 4.88
C LEU A 75 9.32 -0.70 5.04
N GLU A 76 10.08 -1.38 5.90
CA GLU A 76 11.52 -1.14 6.07
C GLU A 76 12.34 -1.45 4.81
N GLN A 77 11.87 -2.38 3.98
CA GLN A 77 12.48 -2.70 2.68
C GLN A 77 12.07 -1.66 1.63
N ASP A 78 10.77 -1.39 1.50
CA ASP A 78 10.21 -0.41 0.58
C ASP A 78 10.80 1.00 0.82
N ASP A 79 11.05 1.40 2.07
CA ASP A 79 11.63 2.72 2.35
C ASP A 79 13.06 2.88 1.79
N LYS A 80 13.81 1.78 1.68
CA LYS A 80 15.16 1.77 1.08
C LYS A 80 15.11 1.71 -0.45
N ASP A 81 14.17 0.93 -0.97
CA ASP A 81 14.09 0.61 -2.40
C ASP A 81 13.33 1.69 -3.19
N THR A 82 12.38 2.37 -2.55
CA THR A 82 11.59 3.42 -3.18
C THR A 82 12.27 4.78 -3.05
N LYS A 83 12.27 5.54 -4.16
CA LYS A 83 12.83 6.89 -4.21
C LYS A 83 11.78 7.87 -4.68
N LEU A 84 11.89 9.12 -4.22
CA LEU A 84 11.12 10.23 -4.75
C LEU A 84 11.51 10.46 -6.22
N THR A 85 10.51 10.51 -7.11
CA THR A 85 10.73 10.66 -8.56
C THR A 85 10.12 11.95 -9.10
N LEU A 86 9.01 12.41 -8.53
CA LEU A 86 8.27 13.57 -8.98
C LEU A 86 8.58 14.82 -8.14
N ALA A 87 8.90 14.66 -6.86
CA ALA A 87 9.06 15.76 -5.90
C ALA A 87 10.29 15.60 -4.99
N ARG A 88 10.44 16.55 -4.06
CA ARG A 88 11.49 16.53 -3.01
C ARG A 88 10.96 16.11 -1.64
N SER A 89 9.68 15.76 -1.56
CA SER A 89 9.02 15.35 -0.32
C SER A 89 7.88 14.39 -0.65
N ASP A 90 7.53 13.53 0.31
CA ASP A 90 6.46 12.54 0.17
C ASP A 90 5.10 13.20 -0.13
N ALA A 91 4.77 14.29 0.55
CA ALA A 91 3.54 15.05 0.29
C ALA A 91 3.50 15.60 -1.15
N GLY A 92 4.64 16.09 -1.65
CA GLY A 92 4.75 16.56 -3.03
C GLY A 92 4.65 15.42 -4.05
N GLU A 93 5.20 14.25 -3.73
CA GLU A 93 5.16 13.05 -4.57
C GLU A 93 3.71 12.60 -4.75
N ILE A 94 2.95 12.51 -3.65
CA ILE A 94 1.52 12.17 -3.65
C ILE A 94 0.74 13.18 -4.50
N GLN A 95 0.96 14.49 -4.28
CA GLN A 95 0.22 15.53 -4.99
C GLN A 95 0.45 15.47 -6.51
N LYS A 96 1.70 15.34 -6.93
CA LYS A 96 2.06 15.26 -8.36
C LYS A 96 1.57 13.96 -8.99
N PHE A 97 1.71 12.84 -8.28
CA PHE A 97 1.19 11.56 -8.73
C PHE A 97 -0.33 11.60 -8.92
N TYR A 98 -1.06 12.18 -7.96
CA TYR A 98 -2.51 12.33 -8.06
C TYR A 98 -2.92 13.18 -9.27
N GLN A 99 -2.24 14.32 -9.51
CA GLN A 99 -2.52 15.15 -10.68
C GLN A 99 -2.32 14.37 -11.99
N TRP A 100 -1.18 13.69 -12.13
CA TRP A 100 -0.87 12.87 -13.30
C TRP A 100 -1.91 11.74 -13.49
N TYR A 101 -2.25 11.02 -12.43
CA TYR A 101 -3.20 9.91 -12.46
C TYR A 101 -4.59 10.41 -12.85
N TYR A 102 -5.04 11.53 -12.29
CA TYR A 102 -6.33 12.14 -12.59
C TYR A 102 -6.42 12.54 -14.07
N GLU A 103 -5.39 13.22 -14.59
CA GLU A 103 -5.35 13.65 -15.99
C GLU A 103 -5.35 12.46 -16.96
N THR A 104 -4.66 11.37 -16.60
CA THR A 104 -4.48 10.19 -17.46
C THR A 104 -5.70 9.26 -17.45
N TYR A 105 -6.24 8.95 -16.27
CA TYR A 105 -7.24 7.87 -16.12
C TYR A 105 -8.64 8.36 -15.77
N ILE A 106 -8.77 9.49 -15.06
CA ILE A 106 -10.07 9.94 -14.53
C ILE A 106 -10.71 10.95 -15.49
N LYS A 107 -9.96 11.93 -15.97
CA LYS A 107 -10.46 13.01 -16.83
C LYS A 107 -11.04 12.49 -18.15
N ASP A 108 -10.44 11.45 -18.72
CA ASP A 108 -10.93 10.83 -19.96
C ASP A 108 -12.01 9.79 -19.71
N ALA A 109 -12.04 9.13 -18.54
CA ALA A 109 -13.16 8.30 -18.13
C ALA A 109 -14.43 9.12 -17.88
N ALA A 110 -14.32 10.34 -17.35
CA ALA A 110 -15.44 11.26 -17.13
C ALA A 110 -16.09 11.76 -18.43
N LYS A 111 -15.33 11.80 -19.53
CA LYS A 111 -15.87 12.16 -20.87
C LYS A 111 -16.59 11.01 -21.56
N ARG A 112 -16.46 9.77 -21.05
CA ARG A 112 -17.11 8.55 -21.57
C ARG A 112 -18.39 8.21 -20.81
N LYS A 113 -19.17 9.22 -20.39
CA LYS A 113 -20.54 9.00 -19.95
C LYS A 113 -21.50 9.26 -21.13
N PRO A 114 -22.35 8.29 -21.51
CA PRO A 114 -23.40 8.49 -22.50
C PRO A 114 -24.48 9.47 -22.02
#